data_AF-A0A2M8C5Y0-F1
#
_entry.id   AF-A0A2M8C5Y0-F1
#
_cell.length_a   1.000
_cell.length_b   1.000
_cell.length_c   1.000
_cell.angle_alpha   90.00
_cell.angle_beta   90.00
_cell.angle_gamma   90.00
#
_symmetry.space_group_name_H-M   'P 1'
#
loop_
_entity.id
_entity.type
_entity.pdbx_description
1 polymer ?
#
loop_
_entity_poly.entity_id
_entity_poly.type
_entity_poly.pdbx_seq_one_letter_code
_entity_poly.pdbx_strand_id
1 'polypeptide(L)'
;MTQIIDILILLDKYAPNQNLMTIRTTDISKRPENYSEEFLYAQFCNEAKQKAGIGTQDAMRKNLFVDLHRMGLIERYDKKKEPTDSFSRQNVKYVSISNQGLKLIKAKTILDKYFIFSKGIDSLLGGYIDIILDILRDKEYDIDKISIYEYMFFVSAIGTESSFNINTDKAVELIKEYRNLTPTQRRSVIEI
;
A
#
# COMPACT_ATOMS: atom_id res chain seq x y z
N MET A 1 -5.85 2.46 10.72
CA MET A 1 -4.50 2.76 11.24
C MET A 1 -4.15 1.96 12.49
N THR A 2 -4.93 2.04 13.58
CA THR A 2 -4.63 1.35 14.86
C THR A 2 -4.37 -0.15 14.69
N GLN A 3 -5.22 -0.86 13.95
CA GLN A 3 -5.03 -2.27 13.63
C GLN A 3 -3.69 -2.57 12.95
N ILE A 4 -3.24 -1.71 12.02
CA ILE A 4 -1.96 -1.86 11.34
C ILE A 4 -0.80 -1.66 12.33
N ILE A 5 -0.89 -0.65 13.19
CA ILE A 5 0.11 -0.41 14.23
C ILE A 5 0.20 -1.61 15.18
N ASP A 6 -0.94 -2.18 15.58
CA ASP A 6 -0.97 -3.37 16.43
C ASP A 6 -0.31 -4.58 15.76
N ILE A 7 -0.56 -4.78 14.46
CA ILE A 7 0.10 -5.84 13.67
C ILE A 7 1.61 -5.62 13.61
N LEU A 8 2.07 -4.39 13.39
CA LEU A 8 3.51 -4.09 13.35
C LEU A 8 4.19 -4.25 14.71
N ILE A 9 3.52 -3.87 15.80
CA ILE A 9 4.00 -4.11 17.17
C ILE A 9 4.13 -5.62 17.41
N LEU A 10 3.15 -6.40 16.99
CA LEU A 10 3.21 -7.86 17.10
C LEU A 10 4.33 -8.43 16.21
N LEU A 11 4.52 -7.90 15.01
CA LEU A 11 5.60 -8.35 14.14
C LEU A 11 6.96 -8.12 14.79
N ASP A 12 7.19 -6.95 15.38
CA ASP A 12 8.43 -6.65 16.13
C ASP A 12 8.56 -7.50 17.41
N LYS A 13 7.46 -7.89 18.06
CA LYS A 13 7.47 -8.83 19.19
C LYS A 13 7.93 -10.23 18.77
N TYR A 14 7.38 -10.77 17.68
CA TYR A 14 7.68 -12.13 17.21
C TYR A 14 8.96 -12.21 16.39
N ALA A 15 9.41 -11.10 15.81
CA ALA A 15 10.62 -11.00 15.00
C ALA A 15 11.42 -9.73 15.35
N PRO A 16 11.93 -9.64 16.60
CA PRO A 16 12.56 -8.42 17.11
C PRO A 16 13.85 -8.11 16.37
N ASN A 17 14.28 -6.85 16.43
CA ASN A 17 15.51 -6.37 15.79
C ASN A 17 15.53 -6.62 14.27
N GLN A 18 14.34 -6.55 13.64
CA GLN A 18 14.17 -6.78 12.19
C GLN A 18 14.57 -8.19 11.76
N ASN A 19 14.52 -9.17 12.67
CA ASN A 19 14.75 -10.56 12.33
C ASN A 19 13.71 -11.08 11.33
N LEU A 20 14.10 -12.11 10.59
CA LEU A 20 13.24 -12.75 9.60
C LEU A 20 12.29 -13.75 10.29
N MET A 21 10.99 -13.55 10.11
CA MET A 21 9.97 -14.53 10.45
C MET A 21 9.59 -15.34 9.21
N THR A 22 9.66 -16.67 9.31
CA THR A 22 9.23 -17.56 8.24
C THR A 22 7.70 -17.58 8.16
N ILE A 23 7.16 -17.35 6.96
CA ILE A 23 5.72 -17.40 6.69
C ILE A 23 5.36 -18.61 5.85
N ARG A 24 4.06 -18.93 5.82
CA ARG A 24 3.52 -19.94 4.91
C ARG A 24 3.73 -19.52 3.46
N THR A 25 3.86 -20.49 2.57
CA THR A 25 3.87 -20.27 1.12
C THR A 25 2.59 -20.74 0.42
N THR A 26 1.77 -21.53 1.12
CA THR A 26 0.59 -22.20 0.58
C THR A 26 -0.65 -21.94 1.42
N ASP A 27 -1.80 -21.94 0.75
CA ASP A 27 -3.11 -21.78 1.37
C ASP A 27 -3.38 -22.87 2.42
N ILE A 28 -4.13 -22.52 3.47
CA ILE A 28 -4.54 -23.48 4.50
C ILE A 28 -5.39 -24.61 3.88
N SER A 29 -6.26 -24.29 2.93
CA SER A 29 -7.09 -25.29 2.24
C SER A 29 -6.29 -26.35 1.48
N LYS A 30 -5.07 -26.00 1.02
CA LYS A 30 -4.17 -26.92 0.30
C LYS A 30 -3.21 -27.65 1.23
N ARG A 31 -2.84 -27.03 2.34
CA ARG A 31 -1.96 -27.61 3.37
C ARG A 31 -2.47 -27.18 4.74
N PRO A 32 -3.32 -27.96 5.42
CA PRO A 32 -3.93 -27.53 6.68
C PRO A 32 -2.92 -27.27 7.80
N GLU A 33 -1.84 -28.05 7.81
CA GLU A 33 -0.83 -28.00 8.86
C GLU A 33 0.32 -27.03 8.55
N ASN A 34 0.94 -26.48 9.60
CA ASN A 34 2.14 -25.65 9.50
C ASN A 34 3.40 -26.52 9.56
N TYR A 35 4.46 -26.12 8.87
CA TYR A 35 5.79 -26.65 9.16
C TYR A 35 6.30 -26.07 10.48
N SER A 36 7.25 -26.74 11.12
CA SER A 36 7.79 -26.33 12.44
C SER A 36 8.32 -24.90 12.44
N GLU A 37 9.01 -24.50 11.37
CA GLU A 37 9.50 -23.14 11.11
C GLU A 37 8.40 -22.08 10.98
N GLU A 38 7.15 -22.46 10.69
CA GLU A 38 6.00 -21.57 10.50
C GLU A 38 5.15 -21.42 11.78
N PHE A 39 5.48 -22.14 12.87
CA PHE A 39 4.71 -22.09 14.11
C PHE A 39 4.71 -20.70 14.75
N LEU A 40 5.83 -19.99 14.67
CA LEU A 40 5.94 -18.61 15.16
C LEU A 40 4.99 -17.67 14.39
N TYR A 41 4.91 -17.84 13.07
CA TYR A 41 3.98 -17.10 12.22
C TYR A 41 2.52 -17.43 12.55
N ALA A 42 2.20 -18.69 12.81
CA ALA A 42 0.86 -19.09 13.20
C ALA A 42 0.44 -18.45 14.54
N GLN A 43 1.35 -18.43 15.53
CA GLN A 43 1.12 -17.76 16.81
C GLN A 43 0.93 -16.26 16.63
N PHE A 44 1.79 -15.61 15.85
CA PHE A 44 1.65 -14.21 15.47
C PHE A 44 0.28 -13.92 14.85
N CYS A 45 -0.17 -14.72 13.88
CA CYS A 45 -1.46 -14.53 13.22
C CYS A 45 -2.65 -14.72 14.18
N ASN A 46 -2.57 -15.68 15.09
CA ASN A 46 -3.60 -15.90 16.10
C ASN A 46 -3.70 -14.70 17.06
N GLU A 47 -2.56 -14.20 17.55
CA GLU A 47 -2.53 -13.00 18.41
C GLU A 47 -2.98 -11.75 17.65
N ALA A 48 -2.58 -11.59 16.39
CA ALA A 48 -3.04 -10.50 15.53
C ALA A 48 -4.56 -10.54 15.34
N LYS A 49 -5.13 -11.73 15.10
CA LYS A 49 -6.57 -11.90 14.95
C LYS A 49 -7.32 -11.55 16.23
N GLN A 50 -6.79 -11.92 17.40
CA GLN A 50 -7.37 -11.59 18.71
C GLN A 50 -7.26 -10.09 19.01
N LYS A 51 -6.11 -9.46 18.74
CA LYS A 51 -5.84 -8.06 19.11
C LYS A 51 -6.41 -7.05 18.13
N ALA A 52 -6.25 -7.27 16.83
CA ALA A 52 -6.64 -6.33 15.78
C ALA A 52 -7.95 -6.72 15.06
N GLY A 53 -8.50 -7.91 15.33
CA GLY A 53 -9.71 -8.43 14.66
C GLY A 53 -9.48 -8.94 13.23
N ILE A 54 -8.25 -8.82 12.70
CA ILE A 54 -7.84 -9.24 11.35
C ILE A 54 -6.52 -10.01 11.41
N GLY A 55 -6.15 -10.72 10.34
CA GLY A 55 -4.83 -11.36 10.26
C GLY A 55 -4.82 -12.88 10.35
N THR A 56 -5.83 -13.57 9.79
CA THR A 56 -5.70 -15.02 9.52
C THR A 56 -4.46 -15.27 8.67
N GLN A 57 -3.85 -16.47 8.76
CA GLN A 57 -2.58 -16.74 8.09
C GLN A 57 -2.63 -16.52 6.56
N ASP A 58 -3.76 -16.78 5.90
CA ASP A 58 -3.89 -16.50 4.46
C ASP A 58 -4.14 -15.01 4.17
N ALA A 59 -4.99 -14.33 4.93
CA ALA A 59 -5.24 -12.90 4.73
C ALA A 59 -3.99 -12.07 5.03
N MET A 60 -3.23 -12.44 6.05
CA MET A 60 -1.99 -11.79 6.43
C MET A 60 -0.95 -11.90 5.31
N ARG A 61 -0.72 -13.12 4.80
CA ARG A 61 0.24 -13.36 3.72
C ARG A 61 -0.16 -12.74 2.38
N LYS A 62 -1.43 -12.89 1.98
CA LYS A 62 -1.89 -12.54 0.62
C LYS A 62 -2.26 -11.07 0.46
N ASN A 63 -2.70 -10.41 1.53
CA ASN A 63 -3.25 -9.07 1.45
C ASN A 63 -2.44 -8.12 2.34
N LEU A 64 -2.48 -8.32 3.67
CA LEU A 64 -1.91 -7.34 4.61
C LEU A 64 -0.40 -7.17 4.44
N PHE A 65 0.38 -8.24 4.39
CA PHE A 65 1.82 -8.14 4.17
C PHE A 65 2.17 -7.64 2.77
N VAL A 66 1.32 -7.89 1.77
CA VAL A 66 1.53 -7.30 0.43
C VAL A 66 1.41 -5.78 0.51
N ASP A 67 0.33 -5.29 1.11
CA ASP A 67 0.09 -3.85 1.21
C ASP A 67 1.10 -3.17 2.14
N LEU A 68 1.43 -3.77 3.30
CA LEU A 68 2.44 -3.24 4.21
C LEU A 68 3.84 -3.18 3.59
N HIS A 69 4.16 -4.10 2.69
CA HIS A 69 5.43 -4.07 1.94
C HIS A 69 5.43 -2.91 0.94
N ARG A 70 4.32 -2.69 0.21
CA ARG A 70 4.15 -1.54 -0.70
C ARG A 70 4.14 -0.21 0.02
N MET A 71 3.63 -0.17 1.25
CA MET A 71 3.72 0.99 2.14
C MET A 71 5.13 1.23 2.69
N GLY A 72 6.08 0.32 2.45
CA GLY A 72 7.43 0.37 3.00
C GLY A 72 7.50 0.12 4.52
N LEU A 73 6.48 -0.46 5.14
CA LEU A 73 6.41 -0.69 6.59
C LEU A 73 7.01 -2.03 7.03
N ILE A 74 7.12 -2.98 6.10
CA ILE A 74 7.77 -4.27 6.28
C ILE A 74 8.62 -4.59 5.05
N GLU A 75 9.54 -5.52 5.18
CA GLU A 75 10.30 -6.09 4.08
C GLU A 75 9.88 -7.55 3.87
N ARG A 76 9.81 -8.00 2.61
CA ARG A 76 9.50 -9.39 2.25
C ARG A 76 10.66 -10.01 1.49
N TYR A 77 10.96 -11.26 1.80
CA TYR A 77 12.11 -11.96 1.26
C TYR A 77 11.74 -13.30 0.63
N ASP A 78 12.49 -13.68 -0.39
CA ASP A 78 12.36 -14.97 -1.05
C ASP A 78 12.96 -16.12 -0.20
N LYS A 79 12.97 -17.34 -0.75
CA LYS A 79 13.56 -18.51 -0.07
C LYS A 79 15.08 -18.42 0.18
N LYS A 80 15.78 -17.56 -0.55
CA LYS A 80 17.22 -17.29 -0.41
C LYS A 80 17.50 -16.16 0.60
N LYS A 81 16.46 -15.55 1.18
CA LYS A 81 16.52 -14.37 2.05
C LYS A 81 16.93 -13.09 1.31
N GLU A 82 16.72 -13.05 0.00
CA GLU A 82 16.91 -11.84 -0.79
C GLU A 82 15.63 -10.98 -0.74
N PRO A 83 15.74 -9.64 -0.62
CA PRO A 83 14.59 -8.74 -0.68
C PRO A 83 13.81 -8.92 -1.98
N THR A 84 12.49 -8.92 -1.87
CA THR A 84 11.59 -8.98 -3.04
C THR A 84 11.15 -7.58 -3.43
N ASP A 85 10.76 -7.40 -4.69
CA ASP A 85 10.13 -6.16 -5.12
C ASP A 85 8.65 -6.11 -4.66
N SER A 86 8.20 -4.96 -4.18
CA SER A 86 6.89 -4.81 -3.51
C SER A 86 5.69 -4.84 -4.47
N PHE A 87 5.90 -4.62 -5.76
CA PHE A 87 4.84 -4.56 -6.77
C PHE A 87 4.78 -5.81 -7.66
N SER A 88 5.86 -6.57 -7.73
CA SER A 88 5.96 -7.80 -8.50
C SER A 88 5.38 -9.02 -7.79
N ARG A 89 4.93 -10.00 -8.57
CA ARG A 89 4.45 -11.29 -8.06
C ARG A 89 5.64 -12.21 -7.82
N GLN A 90 5.97 -12.46 -6.55
CA GLN A 90 7.07 -13.34 -6.18
C GLN A 90 6.68 -14.31 -5.05
N ASN A 91 7.39 -15.43 -4.99
CA ASN A 91 7.25 -16.40 -3.90
C ASN A 91 8.00 -15.89 -2.67
N VAL A 92 7.25 -15.50 -1.64
CA VAL A 92 7.79 -14.98 -0.39
C VAL A 92 7.81 -16.06 0.68
N LYS A 93 8.93 -16.17 1.38
CA LYS A 93 9.14 -17.14 2.47
C LYS A 93 9.39 -16.46 3.82
N TYR A 94 9.93 -15.24 3.83
CA TYR A 94 10.20 -14.51 5.06
C TYR A 94 9.66 -13.09 5.03
N VAL A 95 9.47 -12.53 6.23
CA VAL A 95 9.05 -11.15 6.46
C VAL A 95 9.81 -10.57 7.64
N SER A 96 10.12 -9.28 7.61
CA SER A 96 10.62 -8.52 8.77
C SER A 96 10.01 -7.13 8.80
N ILE A 97 10.02 -6.49 9.97
CA ILE A 97 9.65 -5.07 10.05
C ILE A 97 10.73 -4.21 9.39
N SER A 98 10.33 -3.16 8.66
CA SER A 98 11.26 -2.22 8.02
C SER A 98 11.69 -1.13 9.01
N ASN A 99 12.67 -0.32 8.61
CA ASN A 99 13.05 0.87 9.37
C ASN A 99 11.88 1.87 9.53
N GLN A 100 11.04 2.00 8.51
CA GLN A 100 9.88 2.89 8.56
C GLN A 100 8.76 2.31 9.43
N GLY A 101 8.54 0.99 9.40
CA GLY A 101 7.65 0.31 10.34
C GLY A 101 8.07 0.51 11.79
N LEU A 102 9.36 0.40 12.08
CA LEU A 102 9.91 0.66 13.41
C LEU A 102 9.72 2.12 13.84
N LYS A 103 9.95 3.08 12.95
CA LYS A 103 9.68 4.51 13.21
C LYS A 103 8.20 4.73 13.54
N LEU A 104 7.29 4.09 12.80
CA LEU A 104 5.85 4.22 13.03
C LEU A 104 5.43 3.70 14.42
N ILE A 105 5.89 2.52 14.84
CA ILE A 105 5.49 1.96 16.14
C ILE A 105 6.18 2.69 17.32
N LYS A 106 7.36 3.28 17.11
CA LYS A 106 8.11 4.05 18.11
C LYS A 106 7.73 5.53 18.17
N ALA A 107 6.91 6.01 17.23
CA ALA A 107 6.47 7.40 17.17
C ALA A 107 5.70 7.77 18.46
N LYS A 108 6.11 8.88 19.08
CA LYS A 108 5.58 9.33 20.38
C LYS A 108 4.26 10.06 20.23
N THR A 109 4.13 10.89 19.20
CA THR A 109 2.94 11.70 18.98
C THR A 109 2.01 11.05 17.97
N ILE A 110 0.71 11.35 18.07
CA ILE A 110 -0.27 10.92 17.09
C ILE A 110 -0.02 11.55 15.71
N LEU A 111 0.49 12.79 15.68
CA LEU A 111 0.80 13.52 14.46
C LEU A 111 1.93 12.84 13.68
N ASP A 112 3.00 12.41 14.36
CA ASP A 112 4.10 11.66 13.72
C ASP A 112 3.60 10.33 13.12
N LYS A 113 2.69 9.64 13.83
CA LYS A 113 2.09 8.40 13.33
C LYS A 113 1.28 8.64 12.07
N TYR A 114 0.44 9.69 12.06
CA TYR A 114 -0.31 10.07 10.87
C TYR A 114 0.62 10.42 9.71
N PHE A 115 1.67 11.20 9.96
CA PHE A 115 2.62 11.59 8.92
C PHE A 115 3.31 10.38 8.27
N ILE A 116 3.87 9.47 9.08
CA ILE A 116 4.55 8.28 8.58
C ILE A 116 3.56 7.35 7.86
N PHE A 117 2.35 7.19 8.41
CA PHE A 117 1.32 6.35 7.81
C PHE A 117 0.82 6.92 6.47
N SER A 118 0.57 8.23 6.39
CA SER A 118 0.14 8.91 5.16
C SER A 118 1.18 8.77 4.05
N LYS A 119 2.48 8.91 4.37
CA LYS A 119 3.55 8.64 3.41
C LYS A 119 3.53 7.18 2.92
N GLY A 120 3.27 6.23 3.82
CA GLY A 120 3.11 4.83 3.44
C GLY A 120 1.89 4.60 2.53
N ILE A 121 0.77 5.28 2.78
CA ILE A 121 -0.41 5.20 1.90
C ILE A 121 -0.11 5.77 0.51
N ASP A 122 0.60 6.89 0.43
CA ASP A 122 1.01 7.44 -0.85
C ASP A 122 1.92 6.45 -1.62
N SER A 123 2.89 5.82 -0.95
CA SER A 123 3.71 4.77 -1.56
C SER A 123 2.90 3.57 -2.03
N LEU A 124 1.91 3.12 -1.26
CA LEU A 124 0.98 2.05 -1.65
C LEU A 124 0.18 2.41 -2.90
N LEU A 125 -0.18 3.68 -3.04
CA LEU A 125 -0.91 4.21 -4.18
C LEU A 125 0.03 4.61 -5.34
N GLY A 126 1.34 4.42 -5.23
CA GLY A 126 2.28 4.73 -6.33
C GLY A 126 2.54 6.23 -6.52
N GLY A 127 2.44 7.04 -5.46
CA GLY A 127 2.78 8.46 -5.51
C GLY A 127 1.66 9.39 -6.00
N TYR A 128 0.45 8.87 -6.25
CA TYR A 128 -0.65 9.69 -6.76
C TYR A 128 -1.14 10.75 -5.76
N ILE A 129 -0.92 10.60 -4.45
CA ILE A 129 -1.32 11.67 -3.50
C ILE A 129 -0.42 12.88 -3.72
N ASP A 130 0.89 12.67 -3.85
CA ASP A 130 1.83 13.75 -4.12
C ASP A 130 1.52 14.43 -5.47
N ILE A 131 1.24 13.66 -6.53
CA ILE A 131 0.81 14.19 -7.84
C ILE A 131 -0.46 15.05 -7.72
N ILE A 132 -1.49 14.57 -7.01
CA ILE A 132 -2.72 15.32 -6.79
C ILE A 132 -2.43 16.62 -6.04
N LEU A 133 -1.61 16.57 -4.98
CA LEU A 133 -1.27 17.75 -4.19
C LEU A 133 -0.48 18.77 -5.01
N ASP A 134 0.43 18.34 -5.87
CA ASP A 134 1.18 19.22 -6.76
C ASP A 134 0.23 19.94 -7.73
N ILE A 135 -0.71 19.20 -8.35
CA ILE A 135 -1.72 19.79 -9.23
C ILE A 135 -2.58 20.83 -8.50
N LEU A 136 -3.00 20.53 -7.27
CA LEU A 136 -3.90 21.39 -6.48
C LEU A 136 -3.20 22.61 -5.88
N ARG A 137 -1.87 22.56 -5.69
CA ARG A 137 -1.09 23.64 -5.06
C ARG A 137 -0.51 24.60 -6.07
N ASP A 138 -0.27 24.15 -7.29
CA ASP A 138 0.26 25.00 -8.33
C ASP A 138 -0.80 26.02 -8.77
N LYS A 139 -0.50 27.29 -8.51
CA LYS A 139 -1.39 28.39 -8.85
C LYS A 139 -1.49 28.64 -10.35
N GLU A 140 -0.49 28.22 -11.13
CA GLU A 140 -0.51 28.34 -12.59
C GLU A 140 -1.52 27.36 -13.22
N TYR A 141 -1.73 26.22 -12.56
CA TYR A 141 -2.72 25.25 -13.02
C TYR A 141 -4.16 25.70 -12.77
N ASP A 142 -4.44 26.53 -11.78
CA ASP A 142 -5.80 27.02 -11.48
C ASP A 142 -6.82 25.86 -11.32
N ILE A 143 -6.42 24.81 -10.59
CA ILE A 143 -7.26 23.66 -10.24
C ILE A 143 -7.40 23.61 -8.72
N ASP A 144 -8.61 23.90 -8.24
CA ASP A 144 -8.95 23.93 -6.81
C ASP A 144 -9.43 22.57 -6.24
N LYS A 145 -9.89 21.69 -7.13
CA LYS A 145 -10.39 20.35 -6.80
C LYS A 145 -10.21 19.41 -7.98
N ILE A 146 -10.22 18.11 -7.73
CA ILE A 146 -10.21 17.06 -8.76
C ILE A 146 -11.39 16.12 -8.48
N SER A 147 -12.25 15.92 -9.46
CA SER A 147 -13.35 14.94 -9.37
C SER A 147 -12.85 13.52 -9.61
N ILE A 148 -13.65 12.52 -9.21
CA ILE A 148 -13.31 11.11 -9.44
C ILE A 148 -13.09 10.78 -10.93
N TYR A 149 -13.86 11.39 -11.82
CA TYR A 149 -13.72 11.20 -13.27
C TYR A 149 -12.45 11.84 -13.82
N GLU A 150 -12.12 13.05 -13.36
CA GLU A 150 -10.86 13.72 -13.73
C GLU A 150 -9.64 12.91 -13.26
N TYR A 151 -9.72 12.32 -12.06
CA TYR A 151 -8.69 11.40 -11.58
C TYR A 151 -8.61 10.14 -12.46
N MET A 152 -9.75 9.47 -12.69
CA MET A 152 -9.79 8.22 -13.46
C MET A 152 -9.34 8.41 -14.91
N PHE A 153 -9.74 9.49 -15.57
CA PHE A 153 -9.43 9.69 -16.98
C PHE A 153 -8.03 10.27 -17.23
N PHE A 154 -7.53 11.11 -16.33
CA PHE A 154 -6.33 11.90 -16.59
C PHE A 154 -5.23 11.70 -15.55
N VAL A 155 -5.52 11.93 -14.26
CA VAL A 155 -4.47 11.88 -13.22
C VAL A 155 -3.87 10.48 -13.07
N SER A 156 -4.71 9.44 -13.12
CA SER A 156 -4.27 8.05 -12.99
C SER A 156 -3.49 7.54 -14.22
N ALA A 157 -3.43 8.31 -15.30
CA ALA A 157 -2.62 8.02 -16.47
C ALA A 157 -1.20 8.61 -16.38
N ILE A 158 -0.94 9.48 -15.39
CA ILE A 158 0.36 10.12 -15.20
C ILE A 158 1.43 9.10 -14.79
N GLY A 159 2.53 9.06 -15.53
CA GLY A 159 3.69 8.24 -15.18
C GLY A 159 3.45 6.72 -15.25
N THR A 160 2.39 6.29 -15.93
CA THR A 160 2.08 4.85 -16.07
C THR A 160 2.95 4.18 -17.12
N GLU A 161 3.11 2.85 -17.02
CA GLU A 161 3.79 2.05 -18.07
C GLU A 161 2.89 1.79 -19.30
N SER A 162 1.68 2.34 -19.32
CA SER A 162 0.73 2.14 -20.42
C SER A 162 1.06 3.02 -21.63
N SER A 163 0.54 2.66 -22.81
CA SER A 163 0.60 3.53 -24.00
C SER A 163 -0.15 4.85 -23.84
N PHE A 164 -1.02 4.95 -22.82
CA PHE A 164 -1.78 6.15 -22.48
C PHE A 164 -1.05 7.04 -21.46
N ASN A 165 0.23 6.77 -21.18
CA ASN A 165 1.04 7.58 -20.28
C ASN A 165 1.06 9.05 -20.69
N ILE A 166 0.75 9.94 -19.75
CA ILE A 166 0.81 11.40 -19.92
C ILE A 166 1.65 12.02 -18.80
N ASN A 167 2.05 13.29 -18.99
CA ASN A 167 2.68 14.07 -17.92
C ASN A 167 1.64 14.94 -17.19
N THR A 168 2.05 15.57 -16.09
CA THR A 168 1.19 16.43 -15.27
C THR A 168 0.57 17.58 -16.06
N ASP A 169 1.35 18.28 -16.88
CA ASP A 169 0.86 19.41 -17.68
C ASP A 169 -0.26 18.98 -18.64
N LYS A 170 -0.08 17.85 -19.33
CA LYS A 170 -1.10 17.31 -20.23
C LYS A 170 -2.35 16.86 -19.48
N ALA A 171 -2.19 16.27 -18.29
CA ALA A 171 -3.34 15.93 -17.45
C ALA A 171 -4.14 17.18 -17.04
N VAL A 172 -3.45 18.26 -16.65
CA VAL A 172 -4.07 19.55 -16.31
C VAL A 172 -4.82 20.14 -17.50
N GLU A 173 -4.21 20.13 -18.69
CA GLU A 173 -4.84 20.57 -19.94
C GLU A 173 -6.15 19.80 -20.21
N LEU A 174 -6.09 18.46 -20.15
CA LEU A 174 -7.25 17.60 -20.39
C LEU A 174 -8.35 17.78 -19.33
N ILE A 175 -7.99 18.03 -18.06
CA ILE A 175 -8.96 18.39 -17.02
C ILE A 175 -9.70 19.68 -17.40
N LYS A 176 -8.98 20.70 -17.85
CA LYS A 176 -9.58 21.98 -18.26
C LYS A 176 -10.49 21.80 -19.47
N GLU A 177 -10.06 21.04 -20.48
CA GLU A 177 -10.87 20.71 -21.65
C GLU A 177 -12.15 19.93 -21.28
N TYR A 178 -12.02 18.94 -20.40
CA TYR A 178 -13.15 18.16 -19.89
C TYR A 178 -14.16 19.05 -19.14
N ARG A 179 -13.67 20.05 -18.38
CA ARG A 179 -14.50 21.06 -17.72
C ARG A 179 -15.19 22.02 -18.70
N ASN A 180 -14.71 22.15 -19.93
CA ASN A 180 -15.39 22.96 -20.94
C ASN A 180 -16.52 22.18 -21.67
N LEU A 181 -16.57 20.86 -21.52
CA LEU A 181 -17.67 20.05 -22.08
C LEU A 181 -19.01 20.36 -21.41
N THR A 182 -20.07 20.31 -22.21
CA THR A 182 -21.45 20.40 -21.71
C THR A 182 -21.82 19.19 -20.85
N PRO A 183 -22.85 19.28 -19.98
CA PRO A 183 -23.29 18.16 -19.16
C PRO A 183 -23.68 16.91 -19.98
N THR A 184 -24.21 17.09 -21.19
CA THR A 184 -24.54 15.98 -22.09
C THR A 184 -23.28 15.31 -22.62
N GLN A 185 -22.30 16.09 -23.09
CA GLN A 185 -21.02 15.55 -23.57
C GLN A 185 -20.25 14.83 -22.47
N ARG A 186 -20.20 15.38 -21.24
CA ARG A 186 -19.56 14.69 -20.11
C ARG A 186 -20.24 13.36 -19.79
N ARG A 187 -21.57 13.30 -19.82
CA ARG A 187 -22.29 12.04 -19.64
C ARG A 187 -21.94 11.02 -20.71
N SER A 188 -21.84 11.42 -21.97
CA SER A 188 -21.42 10.53 -23.06
C SER A 188 -20.02 9.94 -22.88
N VAL A 189 -19.11 10.63 -22.16
CA VAL A 189 -17.77 10.10 -21.83
C VAL A 189 -17.83 9.10 -20.68
N ILE A 190 -18.79 9.23 -19.76
CA ILE A 190 -18.90 8.39 -18.56
C ILE A 190 -19.78 7.14 -18.79
N GLU A 191 -20.90 7.28 -19.49
CA GLU A 191 -22.00 6.31 -19.54
C GLU A 191 -22.05 5.49 -20.84
N ILE A 192 -20.89 5.16 -21.44
CA ILE A 192 -20.82 4.38 -22.70
C ILE A 192 -21.66 3.10 -22.62
#